data_AF-A0A3A8RVI6-F1
#
_entry.id   AF-A0A3A8RVI6-F1
#
_cell.length_a   1.000
_cell.length_b   1.000
_cell.length_c   1.000
_cell.angle_alpha   90.00
_cell.angle_beta   90.00
_cell.angle_gamma   90.00
#
_symmetry.space_group_name_H-M   'P 1'
#
loop_
_entity.id
_entity.type
_entity.pdbx_description
1 polymer ?
#
loop_
_entity_poly.entity_id
_entity_poly.type
_entity_poly.pdbx_seq_one_letter_code
_entity_poly.pdbx_strand_id
1 'polypeptide(L)'
;MHCRWLVVALTLLSIGCAHSKRAPEAELPKYEHVFQKPLTEALAATRQLLEEQGYTFEDTEDPNQLVTTWSEPDRAGSRNTTYTRYLVTGIALSPRQSVVRIFRMTHQAAGNDVEWKKVWWKVYMERGEQVSNPFVKEVDFSIDDAETKRLSMLRGAQHGTRDLDLEQALTLRLESAPSVEVLAGNAAEDKRPAPVRAPEFYLERWKDEAVAEGPCTTSVRGLPELLHPGLTLLIGEQLGSNEVPDVVGHVVCQAAQSGLAVTLGLSIPDTEQARVDAYLSSPGAPADQDALLEGRFWTRTYQDGRSSRAVMELIDRVRALRAAGLRVTVVAYDTDLMNGSERDAALAQVWTKRRAVKPDEVQVVLAGNTHTQMEKGTQWDPSFTPMAHLMKDRSLVVLDMSYAQGTRWGCDLNRDSKLVCGIVGATPAPTVAARAGLSPYIQMRETSATESLQGLLYVGKLTASLPAILGPHVEPPKDPRQAPRMPGRDRPLPGVF
;
A
#
# COMPACT_ATOMS: atom_id res chain seq x y z
N MET A 1 -12.54 -52.99 54.41
CA MET A 1 -13.55 -51.98 54.79
C MET A 1 -12.89 -50.61 54.81
N HIS A 2 -13.41 -49.73 53.94
CA HIS A 2 -13.38 -48.27 53.93
C HIS A 2 -12.11 -47.49 54.35
N CYS A 3 -11.13 -47.33 53.46
CA CYS A 3 -10.25 -46.14 53.50
C CYS A 3 -9.47 -45.88 52.18
N ARG A 4 -10.10 -45.95 50.99
CA ARG A 4 -9.42 -45.65 49.71
C ARG A 4 -10.24 -44.86 48.66
N TRP A 5 -11.38 -44.27 49.03
CA TRP A 5 -12.30 -43.62 48.06
C TRP A 5 -12.60 -42.13 48.34
N LEU A 6 -11.79 -41.44 49.13
CA LEU A 6 -12.02 -40.00 49.43
C LEU A 6 -10.89 -39.05 48.99
N VAL A 7 -9.78 -39.56 48.44
CA VAL A 7 -8.65 -38.72 47.99
C VAL A 7 -8.70 -38.42 46.48
N VAL A 8 -9.50 -39.15 45.69
CA VAL A 8 -9.59 -38.97 44.23
C VAL A 8 -10.60 -37.87 43.82
N ALA A 9 -11.50 -37.45 44.73
CA ALA A 9 -12.49 -36.43 44.42
C ALA A 9 -12.01 -34.97 44.63
N LEU A 10 -10.86 -34.75 45.29
CA LEU A 10 -10.36 -33.40 45.59
C LEU A 10 -9.24 -32.91 44.66
N THR A 11 -8.74 -33.75 43.76
CA THR A 11 -7.68 -33.39 42.79
C THR A 11 -8.21 -33.09 41.38
N LEU A 12 -9.52 -33.19 41.14
CA LEU A 12 -10.15 -32.95 39.83
C LEU A 12 -10.90 -31.60 39.72
N LEU A 13 -10.80 -30.71 40.71
CA LEU A 13 -11.47 -29.40 40.70
C LEU A 13 -10.55 -28.19 40.51
N SER A 14 -9.27 -28.40 40.20
CA SER A 14 -8.28 -27.31 40.03
C SER A 14 -7.71 -27.15 38.62
N ILE A 15 -8.25 -27.83 37.60
CA ILE A 15 -7.86 -27.62 36.20
C ILE A 15 -9.01 -26.90 35.47
N GLY A 16 -9.17 -25.63 35.81
CA GLY A 16 -10.15 -24.73 35.21
C GLY A 16 -9.62 -23.31 35.09
N CYS A 17 -8.30 -23.13 34.96
CA CYS A 17 -7.74 -21.84 34.58
C CYS A 17 -7.86 -21.69 33.07
N ALA A 18 -8.78 -20.82 32.66
CA ALA A 18 -8.95 -20.32 31.31
C ALA A 18 -7.59 -19.98 30.69
N HIS A 19 -7.13 -20.83 29.77
CA HIS A 19 -6.08 -20.51 28.81
C HIS A 19 -6.67 -19.53 27.78
N SER A 20 -6.87 -18.29 28.20
CA SER A 20 -6.85 -17.17 27.25
C SER A 20 -5.44 -17.16 26.68
N LYS A 21 -5.28 -17.48 25.39
CA LYS A 21 -4.04 -17.23 24.67
C LYS A 21 -3.70 -15.75 24.88
N ARG A 22 -2.75 -15.44 25.76
CA ARG A 22 -2.11 -14.12 25.77
C ARG A 22 -1.48 -14.00 24.40
N ALA A 23 -2.08 -13.20 23.53
CA ALA A 23 -1.37 -12.69 22.37
C ALA A 23 -0.05 -12.09 22.91
N PRO A 24 1.10 -12.37 22.28
CA PRO A 24 2.33 -11.71 22.66
C PRO A 24 2.08 -10.21 22.67
N GLU A 25 2.43 -9.55 23.77
CA GLU A 25 2.33 -8.10 23.92
C GLU A 25 3.07 -7.49 22.71
N ALA A 26 2.30 -6.89 21.80
CA ALA A 26 2.85 -6.41 20.55
C ALA A 26 3.92 -5.36 20.86
N GLU A 27 5.18 -5.64 20.52
CA GLU A 27 6.26 -4.68 20.68
C GLU A 27 5.87 -3.39 19.98
N LEU A 28 5.87 -2.27 20.73
CA LEU A 28 5.59 -0.97 20.15
C LEU A 28 6.60 -0.72 19.01
N PRO A 29 6.14 -0.26 17.84
CA PRO A 29 7.02 -0.11 16.70
C PRO A 29 8.10 0.93 17.00
N LYS A 30 9.34 0.60 16.65
CA LYS A 30 10.52 1.48 16.84
C LYS A 30 10.43 2.77 16.00
N TYR A 31 9.69 2.73 14.90
CA TYR A 31 9.52 3.85 13.96
C TYR A 31 8.04 4.05 13.65
N GLU A 32 7.69 5.31 13.36
CA GLU A 32 6.34 5.66 12.94
C GLU A 32 6.16 5.45 11.43
N HIS A 33 4.99 4.97 11.04
CA HIS A 33 4.60 4.90 9.63
C HIS A 33 4.19 6.30 9.14
N VAL A 34 4.80 6.75 8.05
CA VAL A 34 4.55 8.07 7.45
C VAL A 34 3.76 7.89 6.16
N PHE A 35 2.50 8.29 6.20
CA PHE A 35 1.62 8.30 5.04
C PHE A 35 2.01 9.42 4.09
N GLN A 36 2.12 9.14 2.79
CA GLN A 36 2.31 10.14 1.74
C GLN A 36 0.97 10.80 1.32
N LYS A 37 0.11 11.10 2.30
CA LYS A 37 -1.19 11.75 2.13
C LYS A 37 -1.38 12.89 3.13
N PRO A 38 -2.14 13.95 2.78
CA PRO A 38 -2.50 15.01 3.72
C PRO A 38 -3.22 14.44 4.95
N LEU A 39 -3.02 15.06 6.11
CA LEU A 39 -3.59 14.57 7.37
C LEU A 39 -5.12 14.47 7.32
N THR A 40 -5.78 15.42 6.67
CA THR A 40 -7.25 15.45 6.52
C THR A 40 -7.79 14.26 5.74
N GLU A 41 -7.03 13.72 4.78
CA GLU A 41 -7.39 12.54 4.01
C GLU A 41 -7.14 11.27 4.84
N ALA A 42 -5.99 11.19 5.52
CA ALA A 42 -5.65 10.06 6.37
C ALA A 42 -6.67 9.88 7.51
N LEU A 43 -7.04 10.96 8.21
CA LEU A 43 -8.05 10.93 9.27
C LEU A 43 -9.44 10.57 8.75
N ALA A 44 -9.82 11.07 7.56
CA ALA A 44 -11.10 10.70 6.94
C ALA A 44 -11.16 9.20 6.62
N ALA A 45 -10.08 8.62 6.10
CA ALA A 45 -9.99 7.19 5.86
C ALA A 45 -10.02 6.38 7.17
N THR A 46 -9.38 6.88 8.24
CA THR A 46 -9.47 6.25 9.58
C THR A 46 -10.89 6.29 10.13
N ARG A 47 -11.60 7.41 9.97
CA ARG A 47 -13.00 7.52 10.35
C ARG A 47 -13.85 6.47 9.64
N GLN A 48 -13.76 6.39 8.31
CA GLN A 48 -14.49 5.40 7.52
C GLN A 48 -14.17 3.96 7.95
N LEU A 49 -12.90 3.65 8.21
CA LEU A 49 -12.48 2.33 8.69
C LEU A 49 -13.16 1.93 10.01
N LEU A 50 -13.30 2.87 10.94
CA LEU A 50 -13.95 2.63 12.23
C LEU A 50 -15.49 2.61 12.10
N GLU A 51 -16.09 3.44 11.24
CA GLU A 51 -17.53 3.44 10.97
C GLU A 51 -17.98 2.11 10.35
N GLU A 52 -17.19 1.54 9.44
CA GLU A 52 -17.43 0.21 8.86
C GLU A 52 -17.39 -0.92 9.90
N GLN A 53 -16.67 -0.71 11.00
CA GLN A 53 -16.63 -1.63 12.14
C GLN A 53 -17.75 -1.35 13.18
N GLY A 54 -18.64 -0.40 12.90
CA GLY A 54 -19.80 -0.07 13.74
C GLY A 54 -19.51 0.93 14.85
N TYR A 55 -18.37 1.62 14.84
CA TYR A 55 -18.07 2.65 15.83
C TYR A 55 -18.68 4.01 15.46
N THR A 56 -19.26 4.68 16.45
CA THR A 56 -19.74 6.07 16.35
C THR A 56 -18.78 7.05 17.03
N PHE A 57 -18.81 8.32 16.65
CA PHE A 57 -17.85 9.33 17.10
C PHE A 57 -18.47 10.37 18.05
N GLU A 58 -17.65 10.84 18.99
CA GLU A 58 -17.93 12.04 19.79
C GLU A 58 -17.31 13.27 19.12
N ASP A 59 -17.92 14.44 19.30
CA ASP A 59 -17.35 15.70 18.81
C ASP A 59 -16.08 16.03 19.60
N THR A 60 -15.00 16.32 18.87
CA THR A 60 -13.70 16.70 19.42
C THR A 60 -13.43 18.18 19.15
N GLU A 61 -12.82 18.87 20.12
CA GLU A 61 -12.36 20.27 19.91
C GLU A 61 -11.12 20.34 19.01
N ASP A 62 -10.27 19.31 19.04
CA ASP A 62 -9.06 19.21 18.22
C ASP A 62 -9.37 18.57 16.85
N PRO A 63 -9.21 19.30 15.73
CA PRO A 63 -9.46 18.76 14.40
C PRO A 63 -8.50 17.63 13.99
N ASN A 64 -7.40 17.43 14.71
CA ASN A 64 -6.44 16.36 14.46
C ASN A 64 -6.72 15.09 15.28
N GLN A 65 -7.82 15.04 16.02
CA GLN A 65 -8.19 13.90 16.86
C GLN A 65 -9.57 13.36 16.50
N LEU A 66 -9.73 12.04 16.58
CA LEU A 66 -11.03 11.38 16.51
C LEU A 66 -11.21 10.53 17.76
N VAL A 67 -12.38 10.63 18.39
CA VAL A 67 -12.72 9.83 19.58
C VAL A 67 -14.03 9.09 19.30
N THR A 68 -14.03 7.77 19.49
CA THR A 68 -15.27 6.99 19.38
C THR A 68 -16.04 7.02 20.70
N THR A 69 -17.35 6.80 20.62
CA THR A 69 -18.18 6.51 21.79
C THR A 69 -17.72 5.20 22.44
N TRP A 70 -18.06 5.03 23.71
CA TRP A 70 -17.82 3.79 24.44
C TRP A 70 -18.68 2.65 23.88
N SER A 71 -18.06 1.49 23.65
CA SER A 71 -18.76 0.27 23.25
C SER A 71 -19.65 -0.25 24.38
N GLU A 72 -20.81 -0.83 24.03
CA GLU A 72 -21.65 -1.55 24.99
C GLU A 72 -20.89 -2.76 25.57
N PRO A 73 -21.13 -3.15 26.84
CA PRO A 73 -20.38 -4.22 27.49
C PRO A 73 -20.72 -5.61 26.90
N ASP A 74 -19.69 -6.41 26.63
CA ASP A 74 -19.77 -7.78 26.06
C ASP A 74 -20.70 -8.75 26.82
N ARG A 75 -21.02 -8.47 28.09
CA ARG A 75 -21.95 -9.28 28.91
C ARG A 75 -22.77 -8.41 29.85
N ALA A 76 -24.04 -8.22 29.52
CA ALA A 76 -25.04 -7.75 30.47
C ALA A 76 -25.17 -8.79 31.62
N GLY A 77 -24.69 -8.46 32.82
CA GLY A 77 -24.88 -9.28 34.04
C GLY A 77 -23.61 -9.68 34.80
N SER A 78 -22.42 -9.33 34.33
CA SER A 78 -21.14 -9.55 35.05
C SER A 78 -20.78 -8.32 35.90
N ARG A 79 -20.38 -8.51 37.17
CA ARG A 79 -19.90 -7.43 38.08
C ARG A 79 -18.60 -6.74 37.61
N ASN A 80 -17.99 -7.22 36.53
CA ASN A 80 -16.86 -6.59 35.86
C ASN A 80 -17.29 -6.32 34.40
N THR A 81 -17.53 -5.06 34.06
CA THR A 81 -17.88 -4.64 32.70
C THR A 81 -16.71 -3.89 32.10
N THR A 82 -16.25 -4.34 30.93
CA THR A 82 -15.17 -3.68 30.19
C THR A 82 -15.81 -2.88 29.07
N TYR A 83 -15.53 -1.58 29.07
CA TYR A 83 -15.89 -0.67 27.99
C TYR A 83 -14.64 -0.42 27.15
N THR A 84 -14.82 -0.30 25.84
CA THR A 84 -13.73 0.01 24.92
C THR A 84 -14.08 1.19 24.04
N ARG A 85 -13.10 2.03 23.72
CA ARG A 85 -13.23 3.10 22.73
C ARG A 85 -11.90 3.29 22.02
N TYR A 86 -11.92 4.04 20.93
CA TYR A 86 -10.73 4.39 20.16
C TYR A 86 -10.45 5.89 20.25
N LEU A 87 -9.18 6.21 20.48
CA LEU A 87 -8.62 7.55 20.34
C LEU A 87 -7.64 7.52 19.16
N VAL A 88 -7.94 8.30 18.12
CA VAL A 88 -7.07 8.49 16.96
C VAL A 88 -6.38 9.83 17.09
N THR A 89 -5.05 9.85 16.93
CA THR A 89 -4.27 11.09 16.92
C THR A 89 -3.52 11.24 15.61
N GLY A 90 -3.65 12.41 15.00
CA GLY A 90 -3.03 12.77 13.73
C GLY A 90 -1.91 13.79 13.89
N ILE A 91 -0.83 13.63 13.14
CA ILE A 91 0.29 14.60 13.07
C ILE A 91 0.55 14.92 11.60
N ALA A 92 0.48 16.19 11.22
CA ALA A 92 0.89 16.66 9.91
C ALA A 92 2.40 16.94 9.90
N LEU A 93 3.16 16.22 9.07
CA LEU A 93 4.61 16.43 8.91
C LEU A 93 4.91 17.41 7.78
N SER A 94 4.12 17.35 6.70
CA SER A 94 4.17 18.27 5.56
C SER A 94 2.79 18.34 4.89
N PRO A 95 2.57 19.22 3.91
CA PRO A 95 1.28 19.30 3.21
C PRO A 95 0.81 17.97 2.59
N ARG A 96 1.73 17.05 2.31
CA ARG A 96 1.44 15.72 1.73
C ARG A 96 1.96 14.56 2.58
N GLN A 97 2.34 14.81 3.84
CA GLN A 97 2.81 13.75 4.74
C GLN A 97 2.15 13.84 6.10
N SER A 98 1.70 12.69 6.60
CA SER A 98 1.04 12.58 7.90
C SER A 98 1.39 11.30 8.63
N VAL A 99 1.18 11.32 9.94
CA VAL A 99 1.25 10.15 10.83
C VAL A 99 -0.09 10.05 11.53
N VAL A 100 -0.67 8.85 11.55
CA VAL A 100 -1.89 8.55 12.31
C VAL A 100 -1.58 7.43 13.29
N ARG A 101 -1.98 7.63 14.54
CA ARG A 101 -1.86 6.63 15.61
C ARG A 101 -3.25 6.28 16.11
N ILE A 102 -3.51 4.99 16.30
CA ILE A 102 -4.80 4.49 16.77
C ILE A 102 -4.58 3.83 18.14
N PHE A 103 -5.24 4.37 19.17
CA PHE A 103 -5.16 3.87 20.53
C PHE A 103 -6.49 3.23 20.93
N ARG A 104 -6.45 1.96 21.32
CA ARG A 104 -7.55 1.29 21.99
C ARG A 104 -7.53 1.64 23.46
N MET A 105 -8.53 2.39 23.92
CA MET A 105 -8.74 2.73 25.32
C MET A 105 -9.69 1.71 25.95
N THR A 106 -9.26 1.12 27.06
CA THR A 106 -10.09 0.21 27.85
C THR A 106 -10.41 0.83 29.20
N HIS A 107 -11.67 0.68 29.62
CA HIS A 107 -12.13 1.07 30.94
C HIS A 107 -12.83 -0.12 31.59
N GLN A 108 -12.35 -0.50 32.77
CA GLN A 108 -13.00 -1.52 33.60
C GLN A 108 -13.86 -0.83 34.64
N ALA A 109 -15.18 -0.95 34.52
CA ALA A 109 -16.07 -0.62 35.61
C ALA A 109 -16.16 -1.86 36.52
N ALA A 110 -15.33 -1.85 37.56
CA ALA A 110 -15.44 -2.80 38.65
C ALA A 110 -16.63 -2.38 39.54
N GLY A 111 -17.59 -3.29 39.75
CA GLY A 111 -18.50 -3.18 40.88
C GLY A 111 -17.67 -3.21 42.17
N ASN A 112 -17.59 -2.07 42.87
CA ASN A 112 -16.61 -1.85 43.93
C ASN A 112 -17.02 -2.57 45.24
N ASP A 113 -16.81 -3.89 45.33
CA ASP A 113 -17.04 -4.68 46.56
C ASP A 113 -16.07 -4.31 47.72
N VAL A 114 -15.05 -3.48 47.45
CA VAL A 114 -14.04 -3.05 48.45
C VAL A 114 -14.39 -1.72 49.14
N GLU A 115 -15.17 -0.84 48.51
CA GLU A 115 -15.64 0.38 49.16
C GLU A 115 -16.88 0.14 50.03
N TRP A 116 -17.77 -0.78 49.64
CA TRP A 116 -18.93 -1.09 50.49
C TRP A 116 -18.51 -1.58 51.87
N LYS A 117 -17.50 -2.44 52.02
CA LYS A 117 -17.07 -2.91 53.35
C LYS A 117 -16.47 -1.83 54.26
N LYS A 118 -16.00 -0.70 53.73
CA LYS A 118 -15.44 0.40 54.55
C LYS A 118 -16.43 1.55 54.77
N VAL A 119 -17.49 1.65 53.98
CA VAL A 119 -18.51 2.71 54.10
C VAL A 119 -19.47 2.44 55.26
N TRP A 120 -19.88 1.19 55.53
CA TRP A 120 -20.87 0.91 56.59
C TRP A 120 -20.41 1.34 57.99
N TRP A 121 -19.13 1.16 58.34
CA TRP A 121 -18.59 1.59 59.64
C TRP A 121 -18.48 3.11 59.77
N LYS A 122 -18.08 3.78 58.67
CA LYS A 122 -17.90 5.23 58.64
C LYS A 122 -19.26 5.95 58.61
N VAL A 123 -20.23 5.42 57.87
CA VAL A 123 -21.63 5.86 57.87
C VAL A 123 -22.30 5.63 59.22
N TYR A 124 -21.99 4.55 59.95
CA TYR A 124 -22.53 4.36 61.30
C TYR A 124 -21.96 5.36 62.32
N MET A 125 -20.66 5.68 62.23
CA MET A 125 -20.01 6.67 63.09
C MET A 125 -20.45 8.10 62.75
N GLU A 126 -20.52 8.46 61.47
CA GLU A 126 -21.01 9.76 61.01
C GLU A 126 -22.50 9.94 61.31
N ARG A 127 -23.31 8.86 61.26
CA ARG A 127 -24.71 8.90 61.69
C ARG A 127 -24.80 9.16 63.20
N GLY A 128 -23.94 8.54 64.01
CA GLY A 128 -23.84 8.82 65.46
C GLY A 128 -23.45 10.28 65.77
N GLU A 129 -22.56 10.88 64.97
CA GLU A 129 -22.21 12.29 65.07
C GLU A 129 -23.30 13.23 64.53
N GLN A 130 -24.08 12.80 63.52
CA GLN A 130 -25.20 13.58 62.97
C GLN A 130 -26.43 13.62 63.90
N VAL A 131 -26.75 12.56 64.66
CA VAL A 131 -27.87 12.62 65.63
C VAL A 131 -27.56 13.50 66.85
N SER A 132 -26.31 13.94 67.02
CA SER A 132 -25.87 14.76 68.16
C SER A 132 -25.73 16.25 67.85
N ASN A 133 -25.99 16.69 66.61
CA ASN A 133 -25.79 18.08 66.20
C ASN A 133 -27.06 18.71 65.58
N PRO A 134 -27.75 19.64 66.28
CA PRO A 134 -29.09 20.10 65.91
C PRO A 134 -29.15 21.13 64.76
N PHE A 135 -28.08 21.33 63.99
CA PHE A 135 -27.99 22.41 62.98
C PHE A 135 -27.56 21.98 61.57
N VAL A 136 -27.51 20.68 61.25
CA VAL A 136 -27.13 20.24 59.89
C VAL A 136 -28.37 20.03 59.02
N LYS A 137 -28.51 20.84 57.96
CA LYS A 137 -29.53 20.67 56.91
C LYS A 137 -29.29 19.37 56.16
N GLU A 138 -30.37 18.61 55.95
CA GLU A 138 -30.36 17.36 55.18
C GLU A 138 -29.83 17.58 53.75
N VAL A 139 -28.75 16.89 53.40
CA VAL A 139 -28.35 16.68 52.01
C VAL A 139 -28.74 15.24 51.67
N ASP A 140 -29.69 15.11 50.74
CA ASP A 140 -30.20 13.83 50.28
C ASP A 140 -29.24 13.23 49.24
N PHE A 141 -28.49 12.20 49.66
CA PHE A 141 -27.60 11.44 48.78
C PHE A 141 -28.33 10.36 47.95
N SER A 142 -29.67 10.33 47.95
CA SER A 142 -30.47 9.39 47.16
C SER A 142 -30.79 9.86 45.74
N ILE A 143 -30.32 11.05 45.34
CA ILE A 143 -30.54 11.59 43.99
C ILE A 143 -29.58 10.90 43.00
N ASP A 144 -30.10 9.87 42.33
CA ASP A 144 -29.47 9.09 41.27
C ASP A 144 -29.54 9.83 39.92
N ASP A 145 -28.73 10.89 39.78
CA ASP A 145 -28.62 11.67 38.54
C ASP A 145 -27.66 11.00 37.53
N ALA A 146 -28.06 10.98 36.25
CA ALA A 146 -27.33 10.41 35.12
C ALA A 146 -25.94 11.06 34.92
N GLU A 147 -25.78 12.34 35.24
CA GLU A 147 -24.53 13.08 35.14
C GLU A 147 -23.52 12.62 36.21
N THR A 148 -23.99 12.38 37.42
CA THR A 148 -23.21 11.80 38.52
C THR A 148 -22.79 10.35 38.24
N LYS A 149 -23.64 9.55 37.58
CA LYS A 149 -23.28 8.20 37.08
C LYS A 149 -22.18 8.25 36.03
N ARG A 150 -22.24 9.21 35.09
CA ARG A 150 -21.21 9.40 34.05
C ARG A 150 -19.86 9.80 34.67
N LEU A 151 -19.86 10.69 35.66
CA LEU A 151 -18.67 11.12 36.40
C LEU A 151 -18.09 10.02 37.31
N SER A 152 -18.95 9.18 37.91
CA SER A 152 -18.53 7.99 38.67
C SER A 152 -17.92 6.90 37.77
N MET A 153 -18.44 6.74 36.54
CA MET A 153 -17.89 5.81 35.55
C MET A 153 -16.54 6.25 34.95
N LEU A 154 -16.11 7.49 35.19
CA LEU A 154 -14.83 8.03 34.68
C LEU A 154 -13.65 7.86 35.66
N ARG A 155 -13.86 7.26 36.84
CA ARG A 155 -12.81 7.13 37.89
C ARG A 155 -11.94 5.86 37.79
N GLY A 156 -12.16 4.99 36.81
CA GLY A 156 -11.27 3.85 36.55
C GLY A 156 -10.03 4.25 35.76
N ALA A 157 -8.90 3.58 36.01
CA ALA A 157 -7.66 3.81 35.26
C ALA A 157 -7.86 3.48 33.77
N GLN A 158 -7.89 4.51 32.92
CA GLN A 158 -7.95 4.35 31.46
C GLN A 158 -6.59 3.89 30.95
N HIS A 159 -6.54 2.69 30.36
CA HIS A 159 -5.34 2.17 29.72
C HIS A 159 -5.51 2.23 28.21
N GLY A 160 -4.64 3.00 27.54
CA GLY A 160 -4.59 3.12 26.09
C GLY A 160 -3.44 2.29 25.52
N THR A 161 -3.75 1.26 24.74
CA THR A 161 -2.75 0.46 23.99
C THR A 161 -2.85 0.79 22.51
N ARG A 162 -1.71 0.86 21.81
CA ARG A 162 -1.70 1.08 20.35
C ARG A 162 -2.31 -0.13 19.63
N ASP A 163 -3.26 0.11 18.73
CA ASP A 163 -3.93 -0.93 17.97
C ASP A 163 -3.25 -1.08 16.60
N LEU A 164 -2.25 -1.97 16.55
CA LEU A 164 -1.43 -2.16 15.35
C LEU A 164 -2.21 -2.81 14.21
N ASP A 165 -3.24 -3.59 14.51
CA ASP A 165 -4.06 -4.26 13.50
C ASP A 165 -4.88 -3.22 12.72
N LEU A 166 -5.48 -2.25 13.42
CA LEU A 166 -6.17 -1.13 12.79
C LEU A 166 -5.23 -0.21 12.02
N GLU A 167 -4.02 0.04 12.54
CA GLU A 167 -3.02 0.81 11.81
C GLU A 167 -2.53 0.11 10.55
N GLN A 168 -2.37 -1.22 10.58
CA GLN A 168 -2.06 -2.01 9.40
C GLN A 168 -3.20 -1.98 8.39
N ALA A 169 -4.46 -2.10 8.84
CA ALA A 169 -5.63 -2.00 7.97
C ALA A 169 -5.73 -0.61 7.30
N LEU A 170 -5.48 0.46 8.06
CA LEU A 170 -5.41 1.82 7.51
C LEU A 170 -4.29 1.95 6.47
N THR A 171 -3.12 1.36 6.75
CA THR A 171 -1.97 1.40 5.85
C THR A 171 -2.27 0.71 4.52
N LEU A 172 -2.85 -0.49 4.57
CA LEU A 172 -3.29 -1.19 3.35
C LEU A 172 -4.30 -0.34 2.58
N ARG A 173 -5.32 0.20 3.25
CA ARG A 173 -6.34 1.03 2.59
C ARG A 173 -5.76 2.26 1.88
N LEU A 174 -4.77 2.92 2.47
CA LEU A 174 -4.19 4.15 1.92
C LEU A 174 -3.09 3.93 0.88
N GLU A 175 -2.39 2.79 0.91
CA GLU A 175 -1.14 2.58 0.16
C GLU A 175 -1.11 1.32 -0.72
N SER A 176 -2.16 0.48 -0.68
CA SER A 176 -2.27 -0.70 -1.55
C SER A 176 -3.26 -0.52 -2.70
N ALA A 177 -3.86 0.66 -2.85
CA ALA A 177 -4.79 0.95 -3.93
C ALA A 177 -4.05 1.00 -5.29
N PRO A 178 -4.67 0.49 -6.38
CA PRO A 178 -4.10 0.60 -7.72
C PRO A 178 -4.09 2.07 -8.18
N SER A 179 -3.05 2.44 -8.93
CA SER A 179 -2.96 3.76 -9.55
C SER A 179 -4.05 3.93 -10.60
N VAL A 180 -4.61 5.14 -10.72
CA VAL A 180 -5.54 5.48 -11.80
C VAL A 180 -4.76 5.67 -13.10
N GLU A 181 -5.05 4.83 -14.08
CA GLU A 181 -4.50 4.96 -15.43
C GLU A 181 -5.30 5.99 -16.25
N VAL A 182 -4.61 6.98 -16.80
CA VAL A 182 -5.23 8.10 -17.52
C VAL A 182 -5.14 7.87 -19.02
N LEU A 183 -6.29 7.86 -19.68
CA LEU A 183 -6.36 7.83 -21.14
C LEU A 183 -6.32 9.25 -21.68
N ALA A 184 -5.50 9.51 -22.71
CA ALA A 184 -5.44 10.83 -23.31
C ALA A 184 -6.72 11.17 -24.11
N GLY A 185 -7.43 10.14 -24.59
CA GLY A 185 -8.62 10.31 -25.41
C GLY A 185 -8.41 11.20 -26.64
N ASN A 186 -9.48 11.86 -27.06
CA ASN A 186 -9.48 12.84 -28.15
C ASN A 186 -9.08 14.26 -27.71
N ALA A 187 -8.58 14.44 -26.47
CA ALA A 187 -8.24 15.76 -25.98
C ALA A 187 -7.02 16.31 -26.73
N ALA A 188 -7.22 17.41 -27.46
CA ALA A 188 -6.14 18.17 -28.04
C ALA A 188 -5.39 18.86 -26.90
N GLU A 189 -4.21 18.37 -26.56
CA GLU A 189 -3.27 19.12 -25.72
C GLU A 189 -2.43 20.03 -26.63
N ASP A 190 -2.24 21.27 -26.20
CA ASP A 190 -1.40 22.22 -26.92
C ASP A 190 0.02 21.68 -27.09
N LYS A 191 0.60 21.88 -28.28
CA LYS A 191 1.97 21.48 -28.57
C LYS A 191 2.90 22.22 -27.61
N ARG A 192 3.38 21.51 -26.59
CA ARG A 192 4.36 22.06 -25.64
C ARG A 192 5.65 22.38 -26.39
N PRO A 193 6.31 23.52 -26.10
CA PRO A 193 7.61 23.81 -26.68
C PRO A 193 8.58 22.67 -26.32
N ALA A 194 9.46 22.31 -27.26
CA ALA A 194 10.50 21.33 -27.00
C ALA A 194 11.32 21.79 -25.79
N PRO A 195 11.32 21.03 -24.68
CA PRO A 195 12.01 21.47 -23.48
C PRO A 195 13.52 21.46 -23.73
N VAL A 196 14.21 22.52 -23.32
CA VAL A 196 15.67 22.53 -23.26
C VAL A 196 16.05 21.71 -22.03
N ARG A 197 16.60 20.52 -22.25
CA ARG A 197 16.95 19.58 -21.17
C ARG A 197 18.44 19.71 -20.83
N ALA A 198 18.75 19.66 -19.54
CA ALA A 198 20.12 19.68 -19.07
C ALA A 198 20.82 18.33 -19.37
N PRO A 199 22.15 18.28 -19.50
CA PRO A 199 22.87 17.05 -19.86
C PRO A 199 22.57 15.84 -18.96
N GLU A 200 22.39 16.07 -17.65
CA GLU A 200 22.06 15.06 -16.64
C GLU A 200 20.67 14.42 -16.82
N PHE A 201 19.82 15.02 -17.65
CA PHE A 201 18.56 14.42 -18.04
C PHE A 201 18.79 13.15 -18.87
N TYR A 202 19.77 13.16 -19.76
CA TYR A 202 19.85 12.13 -20.80
C TYR A 202 20.43 10.83 -20.26
N LEU A 203 19.86 9.72 -20.72
CA LEU A 203 20.45 8.40 -20.50
C LEU A 203 21.78 8.33 -21.23
N GLU A 204 22.78 7.73 -20.59
CA GLU A 204 24.15 7.69 -21.10
C GLU A 204 24.55 6.34 -21.69
N ARG A 205 23.67 5.33 -21.67
CA ARG A 205 23.95 3.97 -22.19
C ARG A 205 24.34 3.94 -23.66
N TRP A 206 24.00 4.97 -24.43
CA TRP A 206 24.44 5.12 -25.82
C TRP A 206 25.96 5.34 -25.96
N LYS A 207 26.64 5.73 -24.87
CA LYS A 207 28.09 5.89 -24.80
C LYS A 207 28.81 4.59 -24.44
N ASP A 208 28.09 3.60 -23.90
CA ASP A 208 28.68 2.35 -23.45
C ASP A 208 29.14 1.51 -24.65
N GLU A 209 30.36 0.99 -24.59
CA GLU A 209 30.84 -0.01 -25.54
C GLU A 209 30.19 -1.37 -25.25
N ALA A 210 29.99 -2.17 -26.30
CA ALA A 210 29.41 -3.51 -26.15
C ALA A 210 30.32 -4.41 -25.29
N VAL A 211 29.80 -4.86 -24.15
CA VAL A 211 30.56 -5.68 -23.17
C VAL A 211 30.78 -7.10 -23.72
N ALA A 212 32.02 -7.61 -23.62
CA ALA A 212 32.42 -8.92 -24.13
C ALA A 212 31.78 -10.12 -23.41
N GLU A 213 31.40 -9.99 -22.13
CA GLU A 213 30.74 -11.04 -21.32
C GLU A 213 29.22 -11.16 -21.58
N GLY A 214 28.68 -10.41 -22.54
CA GLY A 214 27.26 -10.33 -22.83
C GLY A 214 26.51 -9.39 -21.87
N PRO A 215 25.41 -8.74 -22.31
CA PRO A 215 24.81 -7.62 -21.58
C PRO A 215 23.99 -8.02 -20.32
N CYS A 216 23.86 -9.32 -20.00
CA CYS A 216 22.91 -9.82 -19.00
C CYS A 216 23.63 -10.44 -17.79
N THR A 217 24.09 -9.61 -16.85
CA THR A 217 24.88 -10.06 -15.68
C THR A 217 24.03 -10.40 -14.45
N THR A 218 22.87 -9.74 -14.28
CA THR A 218 21.95 -10.04 -13.16
C THR A 218 20.96 -11.12 -13.56
N SER A 219 20.92 -12.19 -12.77
CA SER A 219 19.97 -13.30 -12.98
C SER A 219 18.69 -13.12 -12.16
N VAL A 220 17.55 -13.45 -12.78
CA VAL A 220 16.28 -13.67 -12.11
C VAL A 220 16.14 -15.15 -11.81
N ARG A 221 16.19 -15.52 -10.53
CA ARG A 221 16.09 -16.92 -10.09
C ARG A 221 14.68 -17.46 -10.37
N GLY A 222 14.54 -18.72 -10.78
CA GLY A 222 13.23 -19.31 -11.11
C GLY A 222 12.74 -19.02 -12.53
N LEU A 223 13.37 -18.09 -13.26
CA LEU A 223 13.04 -17.81 -14.65
C LEU A 223 13.48 -18.94 -15.61
N PRO A 224 14.71 -19.51 -15.54
CA PRO A 224 15.15 -20.55 -16.47
C PRO A 224 14.21 -21.75 -16.55
N GLU A 225 13.58 -22.11 -15.43
CA GLU A 225 12.64 -23.22 -15.31
C GLU A 225 11.32 -22.98 -16.07
N LEU A 226 10.98 -21.71 -16.32
CA LEU A 226 9.79 -21.32 -17.08
C LEU A 226 10.09 -21.10 -18.56
N LEU A 227 11.35 -20.88 -18.94
CA LEU A 227 11.71 -20.49 -20.31
C LEU A 227 11.49 -21.64 -21.29
N HIS A 228 10.54 -21.46 -22.20
CA HIS A 228 10.33 -22.29 -23.36
C HIS A 228 9.77 -21.46 -24.53
N PRO A 229 9.92 -21.92 -25.78
CA PRO A 229 9.26 -21.29 -26.92
C PRO A 229 7.75 -21.18 -26.69
N GLY A 230 7.16 -20.05 -27.04
CA GLY A 230 5.73 -19.80 -26.86
C GLY A 230 5.29 -19.37 -25.46
N LEU A 231 6.21 -19.22 -24.49
CA LEU A 231 5.89 -18.69 -23.17
C LEU A 231 5.27 -17.29 -23.25
N THR A 232 4.23 -17.04 -22.46
CA THR A 232 3.66 -15.72 -22.21
C THR A 232 3.76 -15.42 -20.71
N LEU A 233 4.70 -14.57 -20.30
CA LEU A 233 4.81 -14.04 -18.94
C LEU A 233 4.03 -12.72 -18.86
N LEU A 234 2.90 -12.72 -18.18
CA LEU A 234 2.14 -11.52 -17.88
C LEU A 234 2.43 -11.06 -16.45
N ILE A 235 3.07 -9.89 -16.31
CA ILE A 235 3.58 -9.37 -15.05
C ILE A 235 2.70 -8.19 -14.61
N GLY A 236 2.03 -8.36 -13.47
CA GLY A 236 1.21 -7.33 -12.84
C GLY A 236 2.05 -6.35 -12.04
N GLU A 237 1.78 -5.05 -12.19
CA GLU A 237 2.40 -4.00 -11.40
C GLU A 237 1.46 -2.89 -10.85
N GLN A 238 1.98 -2.04 -9.97
CA GLN A 238 1.29 -0.88 -9.39
C GLN A 238 1.64 0.43 -10.10
N LEU A 239 2.53 0.37 -11.10
CA LEU A 239 3.05 1.49 -11.89
C LEU A 239 3.96 2.43 -11.08
N GLY A 240 4.85 3.12 -11.80
CA GLY A 240 5.62 4.25 -11.26
C GLY A 240 6.66 3.89 -10.20
N SER A 241 7.20 2.66 -10.20
CA SER A 241 8.37 2.28 -9.42
C SER A 241 9.61 2.14 -10.29
N ASN A 242 10.80 2.24 -9.70
CA ASN A 242 12.05 2.02 -10.45
C ASN A 242 12.35 0.52 -10.61
N GLU A 243 11.99 -0.27 -9.61
CA GLU A 243 12.42 -1.65 -9.48
C GLU A 243 11.68 -2.59 -10.44
N VAL A 244 10.40 -2.36 -10.71
CA VAL A 244 9.63 -3.27 -11.58
C VAL A 244 10.14 -3.22 -13.02
N PRO A 245 10.27 -2.05 -13.69
CA PRO A 245 10.83 -2.01 -15.05
C PRO A 245 12.27 -2.53 -15.12
N ASP A 246 13.10 -2.29 -14.10
CA ASP A 246 14.47 -2.80 -14.05
C ASP A 246 14.51 -4.35 -14.00
N VAL A 247 13.71 -4.95 -13.12
CA VAL A 247 13.61 -6.41 -13.01
C VAL A 247 13.00 -7.03 -14.27
N VAL A 248 12.00 -6.41 -14.88
CA VAL A 248 11.48 -6.84 -16.19
C VAL A 248 12.57 -6.76 -17.26
N GLY A 249 13.43 -5.74 -17.22
CA GLY A 249 14.62 -5.65 -18.06
C GLY A 249 15.55 -6.85 -17.88
N HIS A 250 15.73 -7.34 -16.65
CA HIS A 250 16.50 -8.55 -16.38
C HIS A 250 15.82 -9.81 -16.94
N VAL A 251 14.49 -9.93 -16.81
CA VAL A 251 13.72 -11.04 -17.40
C VAL A 251 13.90 -11.09 -18.91
N VAL A 252 13.71 -9.95 -19.60
CA VAL A 252 13.86 -9.84 -21.06
C VAL A 252 15.28 -10.18 -21.50
N CYS A 253 16.28 -9.64 -20.80
CA CYS A 253 17.70 -9.88 -21.08
C CYS A 253 18.03 -11.38 -21.00
N GLN A 254 17.71 -12.01 -19.87
CA GLN A 254 18.02 -13.41 -19.61
C GLN A 254 17.30 -14.36 -20.58
N ALA A 255 16.02 -14.07 -20.90
CA ALA A 255 15.26 -14.83 -21.88
C ALA A 255 15.89 -14.73 -23.29
N ALA A 256 16.29 -13.53 -23.71
CA ALA A 256 16.89 -13.30 -25.02
C ALA A 256 18.30 -13.90 -25.13
N GLN A 257 19.10 -13.82 -24.06
CA GLN A 257 20.43 -14.43 -23.99
C GLN A 257 20.38 -15.96 -24.06
N SER A 258 19.25 -16.57 -23.65
CA SER A 258 18.99 -18.00 -23.82
C SER A 258 18.70 -18.41 -25.27
N GLY A 259 18.81 -17.47 -26.22
CA GLY A 259 18.62 -17.70 -27.65
C GLY A 259 17.17 -17.58 -28.12
N LEU A 260 16.22 -17.23 -27.25
CA LEU A 260 14.80 -17.09 -27.57
C LEU A 260 14.52 -15.74 -28.26
N ALA A 261 13.52 -15.70 -29.14
CA ALA A 261 12.95 -14.42 -29.59
C ALA A 261 12.07 -13.90 -28.46
N VAL A 262 12.27 -12.65 -28.06
CA VAL A 262 11.52 -12.04 -26.96
C VAL A 262 10.79 -10.80 -27.46
N THR A 263 9.54 -10.65 -27.08
CA THR A 263 8.85 -9.37 -27.16
C THR A 263 8.56 -8.85 -25.76
N LEU A 264 8.84 -7.57 -25.55
CA LEU A 264 8.44 -6.82 -24.38
C LEU A 264 7.16 -6.05 -24.69
N GLY A 265 6.10 -6.28 -23.92
CA GLY A 265 4.88 -5.50 -23.96
C GLY A 265 4.90 -4.39 -22.93
N LEU A 266 4.70 -3.14 -23.37
CA LEU A 266 4.57 -1.99 -22.49
C LEU A 266 3.19 -1.35 -22.68
N SER A 267 2.56 -0.97 -21.55
CA SER A 267 1.26 -0.28 -21.50
C SER A 267 1.40 1.16 -21.99
N ILE A 268 1.72 1.28 -23.28
CA ILE A 268 1.91 2.50 -24.07
C ILE A 268 0.93 2.41 -25.23
N PRO A 269 0.20 3.50 -25.56
CA PRO A 269 -0.72 3.52 -26.69
C PRO A 269 -0.05 3.13 -28.01
N ASP A 270 -0.76 2.36 -28.83
CA ASP A 270 -0.32 1.94 -30.17
C ASP A 270 0.10 3.11 -31.09
N THR A 271 -0.47 4.30 -30.88
CA THR A 271 -0.07 5.53 -31.57
C THR A 271 1.39 5.94 -31.36
N GLU A 272 2.04 5.43 -30.32
CA GLU A 272 3.45 5.68 -30.02
C GLU A 272 4.40 4.63 -30.64
N GLN A 273 3.88 3.53 -31.19
CA GLN A 273 4.70 2.41 -31.67
C GLN A 273 5.78 2.86 -32.67
N ALA A 274 5.42 3.73 -33.62
CA ALA A 274 6.38 4.23 -34.62
C ALA A 274 7.55 5.01 -34.00
N ARG A 275 7.32 5.75 -32.90
CA ARG A 275 8.38 6.46 -32.17
C ARG A 275 9.26 5.50 -31.39
N VAL A 276 8.65 4.51 -30.75
CA VAL A 276 9.37 3.43 -30.04
C VAL A 276 10.28 2.70 -31.03
N ASP A 277 9.77 2.29 -32.19
CA ASP A 277 10.53 1.58 -33.23
C ASP A 277 11.68 2.41 -33.79
N ALA A 278 11.46 3.72 -34.01
CA ALA A 278 12.49 4.65 -34.44
C ALA A 278 13.61 4.76 -33.39
N TYR A 279 13.25 4.90 -32.10
CA TYR A 279 14.23 4.96 -31.02
C TYR A 279 15.03 3.65 -30.86
N LEU A 280 14.37 2.49 -30.95
CA LEU A 280 15.03 1.18 -30.87
C LEU A 280 16.00 0.91 -32.03
N SER A 281 15.83 1.60 -33.15
CA SER A 281 16.70 1.53 -34.33
C SER A 281 17.78 2.62 -34.33
N SER A 282 17.76 3.54 -33.35
CA SER A 282 18.67 4.68 -33.25
C SER A 282 19.92 4.38 -32.38
N PRO A 283 20.94 5.25 -32.43
CA PRO A 283 22.04 5.23 -31.46
C PRO A 283 21.62 5.49 -30.01
N GLY A 284 20.46 6.11 -29.76
CA GLY A 284 19.99 6.49 -28.42
C GLY A 284 20.59 7.80 -27.90
N ALA A 285 21.10 8.63 -28.80
CA ALA A 285 21.67 9.93 -28.48
C ALA A 285 20.59 10.89 -27.92
N PRO A 286 20.97 12.03 -27.31
CA PRO A 286 20.02 12.99 -26.76
C PRO A 286 18.85 13.35 -27.70
N ALA A 287 19.12 13.57 -28.99
CA ALA A 287 18.08 13.88 -29.97
C ALA A 287 17.09 12.72 -30.20
N ASP A 288 17.56 11.47 -30.12
CA ASP A 288 16.69 10.28 -30.25
C ASP A 288 15.79 10.16 -29.01
N GLN A 289 16.34 10.41 -27.82
CA GLN A 289 15.58 10.44 -26.57
C GLN A 289 14.53 11.55 -26.57
N ASP A 290 14.88 12.73 -27.09
CA ASP A 290 13.93 13.83 -27.25
C ASP A 290 12.79 13.44 -28.19
N ALA A 291 13.10 12.84 -29.35
CA ALA A 291 12.11 12.39 -30.33
C ALA A 291 11.17 11.30 -29.79
N LEU A 292 11.66 10.42 -28.93
CA LEU A 292 10.84 9.44 -28.20
C LEU A 292 9.86 10.16 -27.26
N LEU A 293 10.36 11.11 -26.45
CA LEU A 293 9.60 11.79 -25.40
C LEU A 293 8.67 12.91 -25.91
N GLU A 294 8.69 13.21 -27.20
CA GLU A 294 7.76 14.13 -27.85
C GLU A 294 6.34 13.56 -28.00
N GLY A 295 6.17 12.25 -27.83
CA GLY A 295 4.88 11.57 -27.92
C GLY A 295 3.81 12.18 -27.01
N ARG A 296 2.53 12.08 -27.42
CA ARG A 296 1.39 12.54 -26.60
C ARG A 296 1.34 11.76 -25.29
N PHE A 297 1.68 10.48 -25.34
CA PHE A 297 1.81 9.67 -24.15
C PHE A 297 2.76 10.32 -23.15
N TRP A 298 3.98 10.68 -23.54
CA TRP A 298 4.97 11.24 -22.61
C TRP A 298 4.62 12.65 -22.12
N THR A 299 3.90 13.43 -22.92
CA THR A 299 3.65 14.85 -22.66
C THR A 299 2.31 15.14 -22.00
N ARG A 300 1.45 14.13 -21.79
CA ARG A 300 0.13 14.29 -21.15
C ARG A 300 0.16 15.07 -19.83
N THR A 301 -0.93 15.76 -19.52
CA THR A 301 -1.07 16.54 -18.29
C THR A 301 -0.90 15.69 -17.04
N TYR A 302 -1.54 14.52 -17.00
CA TYR A 302 -1.49 13.61 -15.86
C TYR A 302 -0.62 12.39 -16.16
N GLN A 303 0.48 12.27 -15.43
CA GLN A 303 1.46 11.21 -15.58
C GLN A 303 1.18 10.14 -14.53
N ASP A 304 0.66 8.99 -14.94
CA ASP A 304 0.12 7.94 -14.05
C ASP A 304 1.12 6.85 -13.62
N GLY A 305 2.37 6.98 -14.09
CA GLY A 305 3.46 6.03 -13.84
C GLY A 305 3.84 5.18 -15.06
N ARG A 306 2.96 5.06 -16.09
CA ARG A 306 3.28 4.33 -17.33
C ARG A 306 4.34 5.06 -18.18
N SER A 307 4.37 6.39 -18.11
CA SER A 307 5.35 7.28 -18.77
C SER A 307 6.49 7.68 -17.84
N SER A 308 6.91 6.76 -16.95
CA SER A 308 7.97 7.00 -15.97
C SER A 308 9.37 6.93 -16.56
N ARG A 309 10.34 7.47 -15.83
CA ARG A 309 11.76 7.39 -16.15
C ARG A 309 12.26 5.95 -16.25
N ALA A 310 11.81 5.06 -15.36
CA ALA A 310 12.19 3.65 -15.38
C ALA A 310 11.68 2.92 -16.63
N VAL A 311 10.50 3.28 -17.15
CA VAL A 311 10.01 2.74 -18.43
C VAL A 311 10.84 3.25 -19.61
N MET A 312 11.25 4.53 -19.61
CA MET A 312 12.19 5.06 -20.61
C MET A 312 13.53 4.32 -20.55
N GLU A 313 14.06 4.06 -19.35
CA GLU A 313 15.28 3.29 -19.13
C GLU A 313 15.14 1.84 -19.60
N LEU A 314 13.98 1.21 -19.41
CA LEU A 314 13.69 -0.12 -19.92
C LEU A 314 13.67 -0.15 -21.46
N ILE A 315 13.07 0.84 -22.12
CA ILE A 315 13.11 0.96 -23.59
C ILE A 315 14.55 1.14 -24.08
N ASP A 316 15.33 2.01 -23.45
CA ASP A 316 16.74 2.21 -23.79
C ASP A 316 17.61 0.97 -23.53
N ARG A 317 17.33 0.23 -22.47
CA ARG A 317 17.95 -1.07 -22.23
C ARG A 317 17.65 -2.01 -23.38
N VAL A 318 16.40 -2.12 -23.84
CA VAL A 318 16.05 -2.98 -24.99
C VAL A 318 16.73 -2.52 -26.28
N ARG A 319 16.88 -1.21 -26.53
CA ARG A 319 17.68 -0.67 -27.64
C ARG A 319 19.12 -1.19 -27.58
N ALA A 320 19.77 -1.12 -26.41
CA ALA A 320 21.12 -1.65 -26.23
C ALA A 320 21.19 -3.17 -26.41
N LEU A 321 20.21 -3.94 -25.93
CA LEU A 321 20.14 -5.40 -26.15
C LEU A 321 20.06 -5.74 -27.64
N ARG A 322 19.27 -4.98 -28.42
CA ARG A 322 19.17 -5.13 -29.87
C ARG A 322 20.48 -4.80 -30.57
N ALA A 323 21.15 -3.72 -30.18
CA ALA A 323 22.47 -3.34 -30.69
C ALA A 323 23.53 -4.41 -30.40
N ALA A 324 23.40 -5.14 -29.28
CA ALA A 324 24.21 -6.30 -28.92
C ALA A 324 23.82 -7.59 -29.67
N GLY A 325 22.88 -7.54 -30.62
CA GLY A 325 22.48 -8.67 -31.46
C GLY A 325 21.39 -9.58 -30.86
N LEU A 326 20.83 -9.24 -29.69
CA LEU A 326 19.74 -10.02 -29.10
C LEU A 326 18.41 -9.75 -29.83
N ARG A 327 17.60 -10.80 -30.00
CA ARG A 327 16.33 -10.76 -30.73
C ARG A 327 15.18 -10.29 -29.83
N VAL A 328 15.22 -9.02 -29.47
CA VAL A 328 14.20 -8.38 -28.62
C VAL A 328 13.39 -7.36 -29.41
N THR A 329 12.07 -7.35 -29.29
CA THR A 329 11.18 -6.30 -29.83
C THR A 329 10.33 -5.68 -28.73
N VAL A 330 9.80 -4.47 -28.94
CA VAL A 330 8.86 -3.82 -28.01
C VAL A 330 7.52 -3.62 -28.71
N VAL A 331 6.43 -3.89 -27.99
CA VAL A 331 5.07 -3.64 -28.44
C VAL A 331 4.41 -2.68 -27.45
N ALA A 332 4.03 -1.50 -27.96
CA ALA A 332 3.07 -0.60 -27.36
C ALA A 332 1.67 -1.17 -27.60
N TYR A 333 1.10 -1.84 -26.59
CA TYR A 333 -0.11 -2.66 -26.77
C TYR A 333 -1.40 -1.97 -26.31
N ASP A 334 -1.30 -0.73 -25.81
CA ASP A 334 -2.41 -0.03 -25.20
C ASP A 334 -3.18 0.85 -26.20
N THR A 335 -4.24 1.49 -25.73
CA THR A 335 -5.09 2.39 -26.52
C THR A 335 -5.46 3.63 -25.71
N ASP A 336 -5.60 4.76 -26.40
CA ASP A 336 -6.07 6.02 -25.82
C ASP A 336 -7.59 6.19 -25.88
N LEU A 337 -8.31 5.31 -26.60
CA LEU A 337 -9.71 5.56 -26.99
C LEU A 337 -10.72 4.68 -26.25
N MET A 338 -10.31 3.48 -25.85
CA MET A 338 -11.19 2.52 -25.17
C MET A 338 -10.93 2.53 -23.67
N ASN A 339 -11.96 2.26 -22.87
CA ASN A 339 -11.87 2.21 -21.41
C ASN A 339 -12.52 0.92 -20.86
N GLY A 340 -12.32 0.68 -19.57
CA GLY A 340 -12.92 -0.46 -18.86
C GLY A 340 -12.64 -1.81 -19.55
N SER A 341 -13.61 -2.72 -19.52
CA SER A 341 -13.50 -4.05 -20.13
C SER A 341 -13.27 -4.03 -21.64
N GLU A 342 -13.73 -2.99 -22.35
CA GLU A 342 -13.50 -2.85 -23.79
C GLU A 342 -12.01 -2.65 -24.08
N ARG A 343 -11.35 -1.81 -23.29
CA ARG A 343 -9.89 -1.63 -23.34
C ARG A 343 -9.19 -2.97 -23.16
N ASP A 344 -9.45 -3.67 -22.06
CA ASP A 344 -8.81 -4.96 -21.74
C ASP A 344 -9.04 -6.03 -22.80
N ALA A 345 -10.21 -6.03 -23.45
CA ALA A 345 -10.47 -6.88 -24.61
C ALA A 345 -9.59 -6.53 -25.80
N ALA A 346 -9.36 -5.24 -26.08
CA ALA A 346 -8.42 -4.81 -27.11
C ALA A 346 -6.97 -5.19 -26.77
N LEU A 347 -6.55 -5.00 -25.50
CA LEU A 347 -5.22 -5.40 -25.03
C LEU A 347 -4.98 -6.91 -25.22
N ALA A 348 -5.95 -7.75 -24.81
CA ALA A 348 -5.88 -9.21 -24.97
C ALA A 348 -5.82 -9.63 -26.45
N GLN A 349 -6.51 -8.91 -27.32
CA GLN A 349 -6.47 -9.17 -28.77
C GLN A 349 -5.10 -8.88 -29.38
N VAL A 350 -4.35 -7.87 -28.91
CA VAL A 350 -2.99 -7.61 -29.39
C VAL A 350 -2.12 -8.86 -29.19
N TRP A 351 -2.16 -9.43 -27.98
CA TRP A 351 -1.36 -10.61 -27.63
C TRP A 351 -1.82 -11.88 -28.34
N THR A 352 -3.14 -12.08 -28.46
CA THR A 352 -3.72 -13.21 -29.20
C THR A 352 -3.31 -13.17 -30.68
N LYS A 353 -3.42 -12.01 -31.33
CA LYS A 353 -3.00 -11.83 -32.74
C LYS A 353 -1.50 -12.04 -32.90
N ARG A 354 -0.69 -11.53 -31.98
CA ARG A 354 0.77 -11.70 -32.02
C ARG A 354 1.18 -13.16 -31.87
N ARG A 355 0.59 -13.89 -30.92
CA ARG A 355 0.83 -15.33 -30.73
C ARG A 355 0.50 -16.13 -31.99
N ALA A 356 -0.57 -15.78 -32.70
CA ALA A 356 -0.94 -16.43 -33.97
C ALA A 356 0.11 -16.22 -35.09
N VAL A 357 0.78 -15.06 -35.12
CA VAL A 357 1.81 -14.75 -36.13
C VAL A 357 3.20 -15.23 -35.71
N LYS A 358 3.49 -15.26 -34.40
CA LYS A 358 4.78 -15.62 -33.80
C LYS A 358 4.58 -16.68 -32.71
N PRO A 359 4.25 -17.95 -33.09
CA PRO A 359 3.90 -18.99 -32.12
C PRO A 359 4.99 -19.29 -31.10
N ASP A 360 6.26 -19.26 -31.51
CA ASP A 360 7.41 -19.62 -30.67
C ASP A 360 8.01 -18.45 -29.88
N GLU A 361 7.54 -17.22 -30.06
CA GLU A 361 8.12 -16.05 -29.39
C GLU A 361 7.78 -16.03 -27.91
N VAL A 362 8.73 -15.67 -27.06
CA VAL A 362 8.48 -15.40 -25.64
C VAL A 362 7.88 -14.01 -25.50
N GLN A 363 6.69 -13.92 -24.92
CA GLN A 363 6.02 -12.66 -24.64
C GLN A 363 6.22 -12.31 -23.17
N VAL A 364 6.87 -11.18 -22.88
CA VAL A 364 7.01 -10.61 -21.54
C VAL A 364 6.17 -9.34 -21.50
N VAL A 365 5.01 -9.38 -20.87
CA VAL A 365 4.01 -8.30 -20.89
C VAL A 365 3.95 -7.65 -19.52
N LEU A 366 4.24 -6.36 -19.43
CA LEU A 366 4.13 -5.58 -18.20
C LEU A 366 2.81 -4.79 -18.22
N ALA A 367 1.99 -4.96 -17.19
CA ALA A 367 0.65 -4.36 -17.10
C ALA A 367 0.28 -3.98 -15.67
N GLY A 368 -0.61 -3.01 -15.48
CA GLY A 368 -1.18 -2.73 -14.17
C GLY A 368 -1.93 -3.95 -13.60
N ASN A 369 -1.85 -4.18 -12.28
CA ASN A 369 -2.43 -5.32 -11.58
C ASN A 369 -3.92 -5.54 -11.90
N THR A 370 -4.67 -4.47 -12.16
CA THR A 370 -6.08 -4.55 -12.55
C THR A 370 -6.27 -5.39 -13.83
N HIS A 371 -5.35 -5.26 -14.79
CA HIS A 371 -5.41 -5.93 -16.09
C HIS A 371 -4.93 -7.39 -16.04
N THR A 372 -4.15 -7.75 -15.03
CA THR A 372 -3.56 -9.09 -14.89
C THR A 372 -4.41 -10.06 -14.07
N GLN A 373 -5.55 -9.62 -13.54
CA GLN A 373 -6.44 -10.47 -12.75
C GLN A 373 -7.08 -11.58 -13.61
N MET A 374 -7.05 -12.81 -13.09
CA MET A 374 -7.67 -13.97 -13.74
C MET A 374 -9.18 -14.04 -13.53
N GLU A 375 -9.68 -13.42 -12.46
CA GLU A 375 -11.10 -13.37 -12.14
C GLU A 375 -11.75 -12.07 -12.64
N LYS A 376 -13.06 -12.13 -12.88
CA LYS A 376 -13.84 -10.94 -13.21
C LYS A 376 -14.12 -10.10 -11.97
N GLY A 377 -14.24 -8.80 -12.20
CA GLY A 377 -14.65 -7.81 -11.23
C GLY A 377 -13.47 -7.12 -10.53
N THR A 378 -13.76 -5.94 -10.04
CA THR A 378 -12.92 -5.12 -9.16
C THR A 378 -13.76 -4.63 -7.99
N GLN A 379 -13.14 -3.98 -7.01
CA GLN A 379 -13.87 -3.43 -5.86
C GLN A 379 -14.87 -2.32 -6.26
N TRP A 380 -14.64 -1.62 -7.37
CA TRP A 380 -15.47 -0.51 -7.84
C TRP A 380 -16.33 -0.86 -9.07
N ASP A 381 -15.98 -1.90 -9.82
CA ASP A 381 -16.75 -2.41 -10.96
C ASP A 381 -16.76 -3.94 -10.95
N PRO A 382 -17.84 -4.57 -10.45
CA PRO A 382 -17.99 -6.04 -10.43
C PRO A 382 -18.11 -6.67 -11.82
N SER A 383 -18.41 -5.89 -12.86
CA SER A 383 -18.57 -6.36 -14.24
C SER A 383 -17.29 -6.27 -15.07
N PHE A 384 -16.24 -5.64 -14.51
CA PHE A 384 -14.96 -5.48 -15.17
C PHE A 384 -14.38 -6.83 -15.59
N THR A 385 -13.94 -6.94 -16.84
CA THR A 385 -13.34 -8.16 -17.38
C THR A 385 -11.88 -7.87 -17.75
N PRO A 386 -10.91 -8.34 -16.95
CA PRO A 386 -9.49 -8.06 -17.17
C PRO A 386 -8.91 -8.74 -18.42
N MET A 387 -7.79 -8.19 -18.90
CA MET A 387 -7.03 -8.73 -20.03
C MET A 387 -6.61 -10.19 -19.79
N ALA A 388 -6.05 -10.51 -18.62
CA ALA A 388 -5.60 -11.88 -18.31
C ALA A 388 -6.75 -12.90 -18.35
N HIS A 389 -7.93 -12.53 -17.83
CA HIS A 389 -9.14 -13.37 -17.91
C HIS A 389 -9.52 -13.74 -19.36
N LEU A 390 -9.23 -12.86 -20.32
CA LEU A 390 -9.53 -13.07 -21.74
C LEU A 390 -8.45 -13.89 -22.47
N MET A 391 -7.25 -13.99 -21.90
CA MET A 391 -6.12 -14.72 -22.49
C MET A 391 -6.20 -16.21 -22.15
N LYS A 392 -6.60 -17.05 -23.11
CA LYS A 392 -6.76 -18.51 -22.93
C LYS A 392 -5.55 -19.34 -23.36
N ASP A 393 -4.36 -18.76 -23.28
CA ASP A 393 -3.12 -19.43 -23.68
C ASP A 393 -2.67 -20.44 -22.60
N ARG A 394 -2.37 -21.68 -22.98
CA ARG A 394 -1.87 -22.70 -22.04
C ARG A 394 -0.45 -22.40 -21.56
N SER A 395 0.29 -21.59 -22.32
CA SER A 395 1.62 -21.11 -21.98
C SER A 395 1.60 -19.76 -21.27
N LEU A 396 0.42 -19.29 -20.84
CA LEU A 396 0.27 -18.11 -20.00
C LEU A 396 0.69 -18.41 -18.57
N VAL A 397 1.66 -17.63 -18.08
CA VAL A 397 2.02 -17.51 -16.69
C VAL A 397 1.73 -16.09 -16.24
N VAL A 398 0.91 -15.94 -15.20
CA VAL A 398 0.62 -14.64 -14.58
C VAL A 398 1.44 -14.49 -13.31
N LEU A 399 2.23 -13.41 -13.24
CA LEU A 399 3.08 -13.10 -12.11
C LEU A 399 2.62 -11.80 -11.45
N ASP A 400 2.17 -11.88 -10.20
CA ASP A 400 1.94 -10.67 -9.40
C ASP A 400 3.28 -10.13 -8.90
N MET A 401 3.45 -8.81 -8.89
CA MET A 401 4.58 -8.19 -8.21
C MET A 401 4.58 -8.56 -6.72
N SER A 402 5.70 -9.08 -6.24
CA SER A 402 6.04 -9.18 -4.82
C SER A 402 7.14 -8.17 -4.48
N TYR A 403 6.99 -7.48 -3.36
CA TYR A 403 7.86 -6.35 -3.06
C TYR A 403 7.95 -6.07 -1.57
N ALA A 404 9.00 -5.35 -1.19
CA ALA A 404 9.13 -4.73 0.12
C ALA A 404 8.56 -3.31 0.09
N GLN A 405 7.91 -2.93 1.19
CA GLN A 405 7.25 -1.64 1.35
C GLN A 405 8.17 -0.47 1.00
N GLY A 406 7.61 0.52 0.32
CA GLY A 406 8.35 1.68 -0.15
C GLY A 406 7.44 2.77 -0.68
N THR A 407 7.85 3.40 -1.78
CA THR A 407 7.08 4.47 -2.44
C THR A 407 7.01 4.22 -3.93
N ARG A 408 5.98 4.77 -4.56
CA ARG A 408 5.83 4.79 -6.02
C ARG A 408 5.32 6.16 -6.45
N TRP A 409 5.47 6.49 -7.73
CA TRP A 409 4.69 7.55 -8.35
C TRP A 409 3.33 7.00 -8.78
N GLY A 410 2.26 7.76 -8.56
CA GLY A 410 0.92 7.34 -8.96
C GLY A 410 -0.06 8.49 -8.99
N CYS A 411 -1.22 8.24 -9.60
CA CYS A 411 -2.36 9.15 -9.56
C CYS A 411 -3.51 8.48 -8.80
N ASP A 412 -4.08 9.23 -7.86
CA ASP A 412 -5.27 8.83 -7.10
C ASP A 412 -6.36 9.89 -7.26
N LEU A 413 -7.60 9.53 -6.93
CA LEU A 413 -8.67 10.50 -6.73
C LEU A 413 -8.64 11.00 -5.29
N ASN A 414 -8.61 12.32 -5.11
CA ASN A 414 -8.78 12.91 -3.79
C ASN A 414 -10.27 12.89 -3.36
N ARG A 415 -10.57 13.41 -2.16
CA ARG A 415 -11.94 13.46 -1.62
C ARG A 415 -12.94 14.25 -2.48
N ASP A 416 -12.46 15.21 -3.28
CA ASP A 416 -13.28 16.00 -4.20
C ASP A 416 -13.41 15.35 -5.58
N SER A 417 -13.03 14.06 -5.69
CA SER A 417 -12.97 13.32 -6.96
C SER A 417 -12.06 13.96 -8.02
N LYS A 418 -11.07 14.75 -7.59
CA LYS A 418 -10.05 15.31 -8.47
C LYS A 418 -8.85 14.38 -8.54
N LEU A 419 -8.34 14.19 -9.75
CA LEU A 419 -7.14 13.41 -9.99
C LEU A 419 -5.91 14.17 -9.46
N VAL A 420 -5.15 13.52 -8.60
CA VAL A 420 -3.92 14.05 -8.01
C VAL A 420 -2.81 13.03 -8.21
N CYS A 421 -1.76 13.45 -8.90
CA CYS A 421 -0.56 12.64 -9.11
C CYS A 421 0.56 13.08 -8.16
N GLY A 422 1.41 12.14 -7.78
CA GLY A 422 2.55 12.40 -6.92
C GLY A 422 3.19 11.14 -6.38
N ILE A 423 4.12 11.32 -5.43
CA ILE A 423 4.68 10.22 -4.66
C ILE A 423 3.61 9.74 -3.68
N VAL A 424 3.35 8.44 -3.70
CA VAL A 424 2.44 7.74 -2.78
C VAL A 424 3.19 6.60 -2.09
N GLY A 425 2.74 6.23 -0.90
CA GLY A 425 3.23 5.04 -0.22
C GLY A 425 2.80 3.79 -0.99
N ALA A 426 3.66 2.77 -1.00
CA ALA A 426 3.37 1.49 -1.62
C ALA A 426 3.56 0.39 -0.57
N THR A 427 2.46 -0.09 -0.02
CA THR A 427 2.46 -1.16 0.99
C THR A 427 1.92 -2.45 0.39
N PRO A 428 2.69 -3.56 0.40
CA PRO A 428 2.23 -4.82 -0.13
C PRO A 428 1.16 -5.44 0.76
N ALA A 429 0.13 -6.02 0.12
CA ALA A 429 -0.77 -6.91 0.81
C ALA A 429 0.00 -8.13 1.36
N PRO A 430 -0.47 -8.78 2.45
CA PRO A 430 0.25 -9.90 3.08
C PRO A 430 0.62 -11.04 2.12
N THR A 431 -0.19 -11.26 1.07
CA THR A 431 0.02 -12.31 0.06
C THR A 431 1.18 -12.05 -0.89
N VAL A 432 1.58 -10.78 -1.07
CA VAL A 432 2.66 -10.36 -1.98
C VAL A 432 3.82 -9.67 -1.24
N ALA A 433 3.73 -9.55 0.08
CA ALA A 433 4.73 -8.90 0.91
C ALA A 433 6.04 -9.70 0.96
N ALA A 434 7.15 -8.99 0.79
CA ALA A 434 8.49 -9.57 0.87
C ALA A 434 9.44 -8.68 1.68
N ARG A 435 10.56 -9.28 2.09
CA ARG A 435 11.63 -8.58 2.82
C ARG A 435 12.55 -7.87 1.84
N ALA A 436 13.02 -6.68 2.21
CA ALA A 436 14.00 -5.94 1.42
C ALA A 436 15.35 -6.67 1.35
N GLY A 437 16.12 -6.40 0.28
CA GLY A 437 17.50 -6.87 0.13
C GLY A 437 17.69 -8.25 -0.51
N LEU A 438 16.61 -8.91 -0.95
CA LEU A 438 16.71 -10.14 -1.74
C LEU A 438 17.06 -9.81 -3.21
N SER A 439 17.71 -10.74 -3.91
CA SER A 439 17.85 -10.67 -5.37
C SER A 439 16.55 -11.08 -6.07
N PRO A 440 16.24 -10.56 -7.28
CA PRO A 440 15.01 -10.89 -8.00
C PRO A 440 14.80 -12.39 -8.17
N TYR A 441 13.56 -12.84 -7.95
CA TYR A 441 13.19 -14.24 -8.12
C TYR A 441 11.72 -14.41 -8.47
N ILE A 442 11.41 -15.51 -9.13
CA ILE A 442 10.06 -15.97 -9.40
C ILE A 442 9.71 -17.09 -8.41
N GLN A 443 8.54 -16.99 -7.80
CA GLN A 443 7.97 -18.02 -6.95
C GLN A 443 6.61 -18.43 -7.49
N MET A 444 6.53 -19.65 -8.04
CA MET A 444 5.27 -20.20 -8.53
C MET A 444 4.35 -20.57 -7.38
N ARG A 445 3.04 -20.36 -7.57
CA ARG A 445 1.99 -20.84 -6.67
C ARG A 445 1.58 -22.23 -7.10
N GLU A 446 1.23 -23.06 -6.13
CA GLU A 446 0.57 -24.34 -6.42
C GLU A 446 -0.78 -24.05 -7.07
N THR A 447 -0.95 -24.52 -8.30
CA THR A 447 -2.17 -24.35 -9.10
C THR A 447 -2.62 -25.74 -9.55
N SER A 448 -3.93 -25.90 -9.79
CA SER A 448 -4.43 -27.15 -10.35
C SER A 448 -3.99 -27.30 -11.81
N ALA A 449 -3.92 -28.54 -12.32
CA ALA A 449 -3.49 -28.81 -13.71
C ALA A 449 -4.39 -28.17 -14.79
N THR A 450 -5.56 -27.64 -14.41
CA THR A 450 -6.54 -27.02 -15.29
C THR A 450 -6.52 -25.49 -15.26
N GLU A 451 -5.78 -24.88 -14.35
CA GLU A 451 -5.68 -23.43 -14.18
C GLU A 451 -4.42 -22.87 -14.86
N SER A 452 -4.47 -21.60 -15.27
CA SER A 452 -3.26 -20.89 -15.71
C SER A 452 -2.25 -20.81 -14.56
N LEU A 453 -0.97 -20.99 -14.90
CA LEU A 453 0.11 -20.93 -13.92
C LEU A 453 0.20 -19.52 -13.33
N GLN A 454 0.14 -19.43 -12.00
CA GLN A 454 0.24 -18.17 -11.28
C GLN A 454 1.46 -18.16 -10.38
N GLY A 455 2.07 -17.00 -10.18
CA GLY A 455 3.27 -16.85 -9.38
C GLY A 455 3.47 -15.43 -8.87
N LEU A 456 4.59 -15.23 -8.19
CA LEU A 456 5.06 -13.95 -7.71
C LEU A 456 6.39 -13.63 -8.38
N LEU A 457 6.58 -12.39 -8.81
CA LEU A 457 7.88 -11.85 -9.21
C LEU A 457 8.35 -10.88 -8.13
N TYR A 458 9.39 -11.26 -7.38
CA TYR A 458 9.98 -10.35 -6.40
C TYR A 458 10.85 -9.30 -7.08
N VAL A 459 10.55 -8.02 -6.82
CA VAL A 459 11.21 -6.89 -7.50
C VAL A 459 12.14 -6.07 -6.62
N GLY A 460 11.99 -6.10 -5.29
CA GLY A 460 12.80 -5.28 -4.40
C GLY A 460 11.99 -4.40 -3.45
N LYS A 461 12.68 -3.45 -2.81
CA LYS A 461 12.05 -2.36 -2.05
C LYS A 461 11.68 -1.26 -3.02
N LEU A 462 10.42 -0.85 -3.04
CA LEU A 462 9.96 0.12 -4.04
C LEU A 462 10.48 1.55 -3.78
N THR A 463 10.94 2.18 -4.84
CA THR A 463 11.23 3.61 -4.91
C THR A 463 10.47 4.25 -6.07
N ALA A 464 10.04 5.49 -5.90
CA ALA A 464 9.23 6.17 -6.89
C ALA A 464 10.03 6.49 -8.16
N SER A 465 9.49 6.08 -9.32
CA SER A 465 9.97 6.52 -10.64
C SER A 465 9.13 7.70 -11.12
N LEU A 466 9.77 8.86 -11.19
CA LEU A 466 9.12 10.09 -11.63
C LEU A 466 8.77 10.03 -13.13
N PRO A 467 7.82 10.87 -13.61
CA PRO A 467 7.56 11.01 -15.03
C PRO A 467 8.84 11.31 -15.81
N ALA A 468 9.04 10.62 -16.95
CA ALA A 468 10.29 10.70 -17.72
C ALA A 468 10.65 12.14 -18.11
N ILE A 469 9.64 12.99 -18.34
CA ILE A 469 9.80 14.38 -18.77
C ILE A 469 10.32 15.33 -17.67
N LEU A 470 10.30 14.94 -16.38
CA LEU A 470 10.81 15.77 -15.28
C LEU A 470 12.33 15.62 -15.09
N GLY A 471 12.93 14.53 -15.58
CA GLY A 471 14.32 14.18 -15.32
C GLY A 471 14.56 13.69 -13.88
N PRO A 472 15.82 13.42 -13.50
CA PRO A 472 16.16 13.04 -12.13
C PRO A 472 15.99 14.25 -11.21
N HIS A 473 15.05 14.18 -10.26
CA HIS A 473 15.01 15.16 -9.16
C HIS A 473 15.93 14.70 -8.03
N VAL A 474 16.75 15.63 -7.54
CA VAL A 474 17.65 15.47 -6.39
C VAL A 474 16.88 14.90 -5.21
N GLU A 475 17.45 13.89 -4.53
CA GLU A 475 16.95 13.38 -3.26
C GLU A 475 16.58 14.55 -2.32
N PRO A 476 15.48 14.46 -1.54
CA PRO A 476 15.21 15.46 -0.51
C PRO A 476 16.45 15.62 0.39
N PRO A 477 16.75 16.85 0.86
CA PRO A 477 18.00 17.12 1.54
C PRO A 477 18.18 16.18 2.74
N LYS A 478 19.28 15.43 2.74
CA LYS A 478 19.67 14.50 3.81
C LYS A 478 19.93 15.22 5.15
N ASP A 479 19.99 16.55 5.15
CA ASP A 479 20.16 17.38 6.35
C ASP A 479 18.81 18.02 6.79
N PRO A 480 18.26 17.62 7.95
CA PRO A 480 17.07 18.25 8.55
C PRO A 480 17.18 19.77 8.75
N ARG A 481 18.39 20.33 8.71
CA ARG A 481 18.64 21.77 8.87
C ARG A 481 18.33 22.60 7.62
N GLN A 482 18.12 21.95 6.47
CA GLN A 482 17.72 22.59 5.21
C GLN A 482 16.21 22.55 4.96
N ALA A 483 15.44 21.84 5.79
CA ALA A 483 13.98 21.94 5.77
C ALA A 483 13.54 23.36 6.20
N PRO A 484 12.44 23.90 5.64
CA PRO A 484 11.90 25.18 6.10
C PRO A 484 11.70 25.14 7.62
N ARG A 485 12.44 25.98 8.34
CA ARG A 485 12.33 26.05 9.80
C ARG A 485 10.91 26.48 10.16
N MET A 486 10.24 25.67 10.98
CA MET A 486 8.94 25.99 11.55
C MET A 486 8.99 27.38 12.22
N PRO A 487 8.11 28.32 11.87
CA PRO A 487 7.96 29.53 12.67
C PRO A 487 7.34 29.14 14.02
N GLY A 488 8.11 29.25 15.11
CA GLY A 488 7.58 29.02 16.46
C GLY A 488 8.53 28.41 17.49
N ARG A 489 9.79 28.09 17.15
CA ARG A 489 10.74 27.50 18.10
C ARG A 489 11.68 28.48 18.82
N ASP A 490 11.49 29.79 18.64
CA ASP A 490 12.30 30.83 19.30
C ASP A 490 11.61 31.42 20.53
N ARG A 491 11.09 30.57 21.42
CA ARG A 491 10.78 31.00 22.79
C ARG A 491 11.44 30.05 23.79
N PRO A 492 12.51 30.48 24.49
CA PRO A 492 13.03 29.70 25.60
C PRO A 492 11.96 29.63 26.70
N LEU A 493 11.74 28.43 27.22
CA LEU A 493 10.89 28.20 28.40
C LEU A 493 11.45 29.01 29.58
N PRO A 494 10.62 29.80 30.30
CA PRO A 494 11.08 30.46 31.51
C PRO A 494 11.43 29.40 32.56
N GLY A 495 12.65 29.50 33.10
CA GLY A 495 13.17 28.59 34.11
C GLY A 495 12.29 28.58 35.36
N VAL A 496 11.99 27.38 35.83
CA VAL A 496 11.37 27.13 37.13
C VAL A 496 12.48 26.68 38.07
N PHE A 497 12.70 27.49 39.11
CA PHE A 497 13.34 27.07 40.36
C PHE A 497 12.40 26.19 41.16
#